data_AF-A0A563TX16-F1
#
_entry.id   AF-A0A563TX16-F1
#
_cell.length_a   1.000
_cell.length_b   1.000
_cell.length_c   1.000
_cell.angle_alpha   90.00
_cell.angle_beta   90.00
_cell.angle_gamma   90.00
#
_symmetry.space_group_name_H-M   'P 1'
#
loop_
_entity.id
_entity.type
_entity.pdbx_description
1 polymer ?
#
loop_
_entity_poly.entity_id
_entity_poly.type
_entity_poly.pdbx_seq_one_letter_code
_entity_poly.pdbx_strand_id
1 'polypeptide(L)'
;MAATKLTLSSDKQTVELAKRIASEDNISVSKLFKQLLNDFSKKRKKEDPLLEKYKAMEIPEELKALRGILKGKVADDVDYKDLKWEYLKERHGL
;
A
#
# COMPACT_ATOMS: atom_id res chain seq x y z
N MET A 1 -16.40 8.24 23.68
CA MET A 1 -16.14 7.17 22.69
C MET A 1 -16.35 5.82 23.36
N ALA A 2 -17.15 4.94 22.77
CA ALA A 2 -17.40 3.61 23.34
C ALA A 2 -16.11 2.75 23.26
N ALA A 3 -15.70 2.15 24.37
CA ALA A 3 -14.57 1.24 24.42
C ALA A 3 -15.04 -0.18 24.14
N THR A 4 -14.71 -0.71 22.97
CA THR A 4 -15.01 -2.11 22.60
C THR A 4 -13.90 -3.03 23.08
N LYS A 5 -14.26 -4.13 23.74
CA LYS A 5 -13.32 -5.17 24.15
C LYS A 5 -13.06 -6.11 22.98
N LEU A 6 -11.78 -6.39 22.70
CA LEU A 6 -11.33 -7.35 21.69
C LEU A 6 -10.59 -8.48 22.40
N THR A 7 -11.01 -9.72 22.15
CA THR A 7 -10.32 -10.92 22.64
C THR A 7 -9.56 -11.54 21.48
N LEU A 8 -8.27 -11.84 21.70
CA LEU A 8 -7.38 -12.40 20.69
C LEU A 8 -6.84 -13.75 21.22
N SER A 9 -6.86 -14.77 20.36
CA SER A 9 -6.15 -16.01 20.60
C SER A 9 -4.69 -15.81 20.21
N SER A 10 -3.77 -16.09 21.14
CA SER A 10 -2.33 -15.99 20.90
C SER A 10 -1.61 -17.05 21.72
N ASP A 11 -0.43 -17.45 21.26
CA ASP A 11 0.41 -18.39 21.99
C ASP A 11 0.94 -17.75 23.29
N LYS A 12 1.30 -18.60 24.25
CA LYS A 12 1.73 -18.18 25.59
C LYS A 12 2.98 -17.31 25.55
N GLN A 13 3.91 -17.60 24.64
CA GLN A 13 5.18 -16.88 24.50
C GLN A 13 4.93 -15.43 24.03
N THR A 14 4.05 -15.26 23.03
CA THR A 14 3.65 -13.94 22.54
C THR A 14 2.96 -13.11 23.64
N VAL A 15 2.11 -13.72 24.47
CA VAL A 15 1.46 -13.02 25.59
C VAL A 15 2.48 -12.58 26.65
N GLU A 16 3.44 -13.44 27.01
CA GLU A 16 4.49 -13.10 27.96
C GLU A 16 5.41 -11.98 27.45
N LEU A 17 5.79 -12.05 26.17
CA LEU A 17 6.56 -11.00 25.51
C LEU A 17 5.82 -9.66 25.49
N ALA A 18 4.53 -9.66 25.14
CA ALA A 18 3.73 -8.45 25.12
C ALA A 18 3.62 -7.81 26.52
N LYS A 19 3.51 -8.63 27.57
CA LYS A 19 3.50 -8.16 28.97
C LYS A 19 4.85 -7.58 29.37
N ARG A 20 5.96 -8.22 29.00
CA ARG A 20 7.31 -7.73 29.30
C ARG A 20 7.56 -6.36 28.69
N ILE A 21 7.32 -6.22 27.37
CA ILE A 21 7.50 -4.94 26.65
C ILE A 21 6.60 -3.85 27.27
N ALA A 22 5.33 -4.17 27.51
CA ALA A 22 4.41 -3.21 28.13
C ALA A 22 4.89 -2.77 29.52
N SER A 23 5.49 -3.68 30.30
CA SER A 23 6.06 -3.37 31.62
C SER A 23 7.31 -2.49 31.52
N GLU A 24 8.21 -2.77 30.58
CA GLU A 24 9.43 -1.98 30.34
C GLU A 24 9.07 -0.53 29.95
N ASP A 25 8.06 -0.37 29.11
CA ASP A 25 7.58 0.93 28.64
C ASP A 25 6.59 1.62 29.60
N ASN A 26 6.27 1.01 30.75
CA ASN A 26 5.25 1.48 31.70
C ASN A 26 3.88 1.79 31.04
N ILE A 27 3.44 0.94 30.11
CA ILE A 27 2.16 1.05 29.42
C ILE A 27 1.31 -0.22 29.59
N SER A 28 0.02 -0.13 29.24
CA SER A 28 -0.83 -1.32 29.18
C SER A 28 -0.65 -2.06 27.87
N VAL A 29 -0.86 -3.39 27.88
CA VAL A 29 -0.84 -4.23 26.67
C VAL A 29 -1.84 -3.71 25.62
N SER A 30 -3.01 -3.21 26.05
CA SER A 30 -3.98 -2.60 25.14
C SER A 30 -3.46 -1.32 24.48
N LYS A 31 -2.63 -0.53 25.18
CA LYS A 31 -2.00 0.68 24.63
C LYS A 31 -0.88 0.31 23.64
N LEU A 32 -0.06 -0.68 23.99
CA LEU A 32 0.96 -1.27 23.11
C LEU A 32 0.32 -1.75 21.79
N PHE A 33 -0.76 -2.52 21.89
CA PHE A 33 -1.49 -3.02 20.72
C PHE A 33 -2.07 -1.91 19.84
N LYS A 34 -2.63 -0.85 20.45
CA LYS A 34 -3.12 0.33 19.70
C LYS A 34 -2.00 1.03 18.95
N GLN A 35 -0.83 1.21 19.57
CA GLN A 35 0.33 1.82 18.92
C GLN A 35 0.81 0.98 17.74
N LEU A 36 0.92 -0.34 17.95
CA LEU A 36 1.31 -1.29 16.91
C LEU A 36 0.38 -1.18 15.69
N LEU A 37 -0.94 -1.21 15.89
CA LEU A 37 -1.91 -1.07 14.79
C LEU A 37 -1.81 0.28 14.08
N ASN A 38 -1.61 1.37 14.81
CA ASN A 38 -1.43 2.70 14.21
C ASN A 38 -0.17 2.75 13.35
N ASP A 39 0.92 2.16 13.80
CA ASP A 39 2.18 2.14 13.07
C ASP A 39 2.11 1.21 11.86
N PHE A 40 1.44 0.06 11.97
CA PHE A 40 1.14 -0.79 10.82
C PHE A 40 0.26 -0.07 9.79
N SER A 41 -0.74 0.69 10.23
CA SER A 41 -1.60 1.48 9.35
C SER A 41 -0.79 2.53 8.59
N LYS A 42 0.11 3.26 9.27
CA LYS A 42 1.02 4.22 8.63
C LYS A 42 1.97 3.55 7.64
N LYS A 43 2.50 2.36 7.96
CA LYS A 43 3.37 1.60 7.05
C LYS A 43 2.62 1.11 5.82
N ARG A 44 1.37 0.64 5.95
CA ARG A 44 0.54 0.24 4.81
C ARG A 44 0.05 1.41 3.95
N LYS A 45 -0.13 2.59 4.56
CA LYS A 45 -0.53 3.82 3.85
C LYS A 45 0.60 4.54 3.14
N LYS A 46 1.87 4.14 3.33
CA LYS A 46 2.93 4.56 2.43
C LYS A 46 2.67 3.91 1.07
N GLU A 47 1.84 4.58 0.27
CA GLU A 47 1.99 4.51 -1.18
C GLU A 47 3.47 4.79 -1.49
N ASP A 48 3.99 4.07 -2.47
CA ASP A 48 5.39 4.14 -2.87
C ASP A 48 5.84 5.61 -2.90
N PRO A 49 6.89 6.02 -2.18
CA PRO A 49 7.32 7.43 -2.13
C PRO A 49 7.64 8.01 -3.52
N LEU A 50 7.83 7.16 -4.53
CA LEU A 50 7.83 7.56 -5.94
C LEU A 50 6.43 7.96 -6.44
N LEU A 51 5.40 7.16 -6.17
CA LEU A 51 4.01 7.44 -6.59
C LEU A 51 3.48 8.75 -6.03
N GLU A 52 3.76 9.08 -4.76
CA GLU A 52 3.35 10.38 -4.20
C GLU A 52 4.04 11.56 -4.89
N LYS A 53 5.32 11.43 -5.26
CA LYS A 53 6.06 12.47 -6.01
C LYS A 53 5.47 12.69 -7.40
N TYR A 54 5.06 11.62 -8.08
CA TYR A 54 4.49 11.70 -9.43
C TYR A 54 2.99 12.06 -9.43
N LYS A 55 2.26 11.88 -8.32
CA LYS A 55 0.86 12.32 -8.19
C LYS A 55 0.70 13.84 -8.24
N ALA A 56 1.67 14.58 -7.71
CA ALA A 56 1.67 16.05 -7.70
C ALA A 56 2.39 16.67 -8.91
N MET A 57 2.99 15.85 -9.78
CA MET A 57 3.71 16.33 -10.95
C MET A 57 2.70 16.59 -12.07
N GLU A 58 2.58 17.85 -12.49
CA GLU A 58 1.77 18.17 -13.68
C GLU A 58 2.35 17.43 -14.88
N ILE A 59 1.48 16.68 -15.58
CA ILE A 59 1.88 15.95 -16.78
C ILE A 59 2.35 16.98 -17.82
N PRO A 60 3.59 16.90 -18.33
CA PRO A 60 4.08 17.77 -19.39
C PRO A 60 3.12 17.81 -20.58
N GLU A 61 2.94 18.99 -21.19
CA GLU A 61 2.00 19.19 -22.32
C GLU A 61 2.27 18.24 -23.51
N GLU A 62 3.53 17.88 -23.74
CA GLU A 62 3.95 16.91 -24.76
C GLU A 62 3.33 15.52 -24.54
N LEU A 63 3.24 15.07 -23.28
CA LEU A 63 2.61 13.80 -22.91
C LEU A 63 1.07 13.89 -22.93
N LYS A 64 0.49 15.07 -22.65
CA LYS A 64 -0.94 15.31 -22.84
C LYS A 64 -1.33 15.25 -24.32
N ALA A 65 -0.49 15.78 -25.21
CA ALA A 65 -0.69 15.72 -26.66
C ALA A 65 -0.70 14.27 -27.17
N LEU A 66 0.18 13.42 -26.65
CA LEU A 66 0.20 11.97 -26.95
C LEU A 66 -1.10 11.27 -26.50
N ARG A 67 -1.65 11.65 -25.34
CA ARG A 67 -2.94 11.12 -24.87
C ARG A 67 -4.09 11.49 -25.81
N GLY A 68 -4.05 12.67 -26.43
CA GLY A 68 -5.02 13.10 -27.45
C GLY A 68 -4.87 12.37 -28.79
N ILE A 69 -3.64 12.07 -29.21
CA ILE A 69 -3.33 11.35 -30.46
C ILE A 69 -3.73 9.86 -30.38
N LEU A 70 -3.66 9.27 -29.18
CA LEU A 70 -4.04 7.88 -28.94
C LEU A 70 -5.55 7.70 -28.64
N LYS A 71 -6.26 8.80 -28.36
CA LYS A 71 -7.70 8.77 -28.07
C LYS A 71 -8.47 8.33 -29.32
N GLY A 72 -8.98 7.10 -29.30
CA GLY A 72 -9.71 6.48 -30.42
C GLY A 72 -8.90 5.50 -31.29
N LYS A 73 -7.59 5.32 -31.05
CA LYS A 73 -6.80 4.24 -31.69
C LYS A 73 -6.70 2.98 -30.84
N VAL A 74 -6.93 3.11 -29.54
CA VAL A 74 -6.95 2.01 -28.57
C VAL A 74 -8.25 2.16 -27.78
N ALA A 75 -8.95 1.06 -27.55
CA ALA A 75 -10.19 1.08 -26.78
C ALA A 75 -9.89 1.50 -25.33
N ASP A 76 -10.80 2.26 -24.71
CA ASP A 76 -10.58 2.85 -23.38
C ASP A 76 -10.51 1.79 -22.26
N ASP A 77 -10.83 0.54 -22.56
CA ASP A 77 -10.87 -0.63 -21.67
C ASP A 77 -9.64 -1.54 -21.77
N VAL A 78 -8.62 -1.17 -22.56
CA VAL A 78 -7.43 -2.01 -22.74
C VAL A 78 -6.49 -1.89 -21.55
N ASP A 79 -6.22 -3.02 -20.87
CA ASP A 79 -5.23 -3.08 -19.79
C ASP A 79 -3.83 -2.96 -20.38
N TYR A 80 -3.09 -1.95 -19.93
CA TYR A 80 -1.69 -1.71 -20.29
C TYR A 80 -0.79 -2.93 -20.05
N LYS A 81 -1.13 -3.78 -19.06
CA LYS A 81 -0.36 -4.98 -18.75
C LYS A 81 -0.45 -6.01 -19.87
N ASP A 82 -1.61 -6.17 -20.48
CA ASP A 82 -1.84 -7.15 -21.54
C ASP A 82 -1.11 -6.72 -22.82
N LEU A 83 -1.19 -5.43 -23.19
CA LEU A 83 -0.43 -4.88 -24.32
C LEU A 83 1.09 -4.99 -24.13
N LYS A 84 1.57 -4.73 -22.91
CA LYS A 84 2.99 -4.88 -22.59
C LYS A 84 3.43 -6.34 -22.73
N TRP A 85 2.59 -7.29 -22.30
CA TRP A 85 2.87 -8.70 -22.45
C TRP A 85 2.94 -9.10 -23.92
N GLU A 86 1.94 -8.73 -24.73
CA GLU A 86 1.95 -9.02 -26.17
C GLU A 86 3.16 -8.44 -26.90
N TYR A 87 3.54 -7.19 -26.60
CA TYR A 87 4.71 -6.56 -27.19
C TYR A 87 6.02 -7.29 -26.82
N LEU A 88 6.16 -7.69 -25.56
CA LEU A 88 7.33 -8.46 -25.10
C LEU A 88 7.35 -9.86 -25.69
N LYS A 89 6.16 -10.47 -25.87
CA LYS A 89 5.98 -11.74 -26.55
C LYS A 89 6.48 -11.67 -27.99
N GLU A 90 6.05 -10.65 -28.73
CA GLU A 90 6.38 -10.45 -30.14
C GLU A 90 7.87 -10.16 -30.36
N ARG A 91 8.49 -9.37 -29.47
CA ARG A 91 9.90 -8.99 -29.59
C ARG A 91 10.90 -9.98 -29.03
N HIS A 92 10.54 -10.72 -27.99
CA HIS A 92 11.45 -11.59 -27.26
C HIS A 92 11.04 -13.07 -27.27
N GLY A 93 9.96 -13.43 -27.98
CA GLY A 93 9.57 -14.81 -28.23
C GLY A 93 9.14 -15.58 -26.96
N LEU A 94 8.49 -14.89 -26.02
CA LEU A 94 7.94 -15.50 -24.81
C LEU A 94 6.56 -16.16 -25.04
#